data_AF-A0A348VEJ5-F1
#
_entry.id   AF-A0A348VEJ5-F1
#
_cell.length_a   1.000
_cell.length_b   1.000
_cell.length_c   1.000
_cell.angle_alpha   90.00
_cell.angle_beta   90.00
_cell.angle_gamma   90.00
#
_symmetry.space_group_name_H-M   'P 1'
#
loop_
_entity.id
_entity.type
_entity.pdbx_description
1 polymer ?
#
loop_
_entity_poly.entity_id
_entity_poly.type
_entity_poly.pdbx_seq_one_letter_code
_entity_poly.pdbx_strand_id
1 'polypeptide(L)'
;LKAKGLSRVVFVSNGTEGMGLEDGVYDLDGHVLRVEKGAVYEDNTLMGSATNLKDGVISLSRKLNIPLEDLWITASRAPLESVGLGIDLPLCTVSDSY
;
A
#
# COMPACT_ATOMS: atom_id res chain seq x y z
N LEU A 1 9.07 -6.67 -18.21
CA LEU A 1 8.31 -5.44 -17.94
C LEU A 1 9.28 -4.26 -17.87
N LYS A 2 9.12 -3.21 -18.69
CA LYS A 2 9.70 -1.90 -18.37
C LYS A 2 8.76 -1.26 -17.34
N ALA A 3 9.08 -1.37 -16.05
CA ALA A 3 8.31 -0.67 -15.03
C ALA A 3 8.46 0.84 -15.26
N LYS A 4 7.37 1.60 -15.12
CA LYS A 4 7.46 3.06 -15.02
C LYS A 4 8.42 3.39 -13.86
N GLY A 5 9.16 4.50 -13.94
CA GLY A 5 9.98 4.96 -12.81
C GLY A 5 9.14 5.08 -11.55
N LEU A 6 9.72 4.87 -10.36
CA LEU A 6 8.98 4.79 -9.10
C LEU A 6 8.11 6.04 -8.82
N SER A 7 8.55 7.23 -9.26
CA SER A 7 7.75 8.46 -9.18
C SER A 7 6.45 8.44 -9.99
N ARG A 8 6.31 7.49 -10.93
CA ARG A 8 5.14 7.32 -11.81
C ARG A 8 4.31 6.10 -11.42
N VAL A 9 4.58 5.51 -10.25
CA VAL A 9 3.86 4.38 -9.66
C VAL A 9 3.32 4.80 -8.30
N VAL A 10 2.01 4.63 -8.10
CA VAL A 10 1.36 4.87 -6.80
C VAL A 10 1.09 3.52 -6.15
N PHE A 11 1.58 3.35 -4.93
CA PHE A 11 1.26 2.21 -4.09
C PHE A 11 -0.01 2.51 -3.29
N VAL A 12 -1.00 1.64 -3.42
CA VAL A 12 -2.27 1.73 -2.68
C VAL A 12 -2.44 0.46 -1.87
N SER A 13 -2.92 0.59 -0.62
CA SER A 13 -3.22 -0.60 0.20
C SER A 13 -4.44 -1.34 -0.34
N ASN A 14 -5.40 -0.64 -0.98
CA ASN A 14 -6.75 -1.14 -1.25
C ASN A 14 -7.36 -1.83 -0.02
N GLY A 15 -7.18 -1.19 1.14
CA GLY A 15 -7.62 -1.71 2.44
C GLY A 15 -9.14 -1.81 2.51
N THR A 16 -9.62 -2.84 3.20
CA THR A 16 -11.04 -3.09 3.48
C THR A 16 -11.27 -3.06 4.99
N GLU A 17 -12.50 -3.28 5.44
CA GLU A 17 -12.84 -3.42 6.87
C GLU A 17 -12.12 -4.59 7.55
N GLY A 18 -11.64 -5.57 6.78
CA GLY A 18 -10.78 -6.64 7.29
C GLY A 18 -9.36 -6.20 7.64
N MET A 19 -8.99 -4.92 7.40
CA MET A 19 -7.64 -4.44 7.66
C MET A 19 -7.25 -4.52 9.13
N GLY A 20 -6.13 -5.19 9.40
CA GLY A 20 -5.63 -5.40 10.76
C GLY A 20 -6.30 -6.54 11.53
N LEU A 21 -7.26 -7.26 10.92
CA LEU A 21 -7.79 -8.50 11.47
C LEU A 21 -6.82 -9.66 11.22
N GLU A 22 -6.89 -10.67 12.08
CA GLU A 22 -6.20 -11.94 11.89
C GLU A 22 -6.90 -12.79 10.81
N ASP A 23 -6.25 -13.88 10.39
CA ASP A 23 -6.87 -14.82 9.46
C ASP A 23 -8.12 -15.45 10.11
N GLY A 24 -9.25 -15.38 9.42
CA GLY A 24 -10.55 -15.74 9.99
C GLY A 24 -11.73 -15.48 9.06
N VAL A 25 -12.93 -15.83 9.54
CA VAL A 25 -14.21 -15.54 8.87
C VAL A 25 -14.99 -14.59 9.76
N TYR A 26 -15.43 -13.48 9.18
CA TYR A 26 -16.08 -12.38 9.88
C TYR A 26 -17.38 -12.00 9.19
N ASP A 27 -18.36 -11.59 9.98
CA ASP A 27 -19.54 -10.87 9.49
C ASP A 27 -19.24 -9.37 9.61
N LEU A 28 -19.02 -8.71 8.47
CA LEU A 28 -18.67 -7.30 8.37
C LEU A 28 -19.66 -6.63 7.42
N ASP A 29 -20.39 -5.63 7.92
CA ASP A 29 -21.46 -4.92 7.20
C ASP A 29 -22.51 -5.84 6.56
N GLY A 30 -22.81 -6.99 7.17
CA GLY A 30 -23.76 -7.98 6.64
C GLY A 30 -23.19 -8.89 5.55
N HIS A 31 -21.88 -8.81 5.30
CA HIS A 31 -21.15 -9.68 4.39
C HIS A 31 -20.30 -10.68 5.17
N VAL A 32 -20.34 -11.95 4.76
CA VAL A 32 -19.46 -12.98 5.33
C VAL A 32 -18.13 -12.95 4.59
N LEU A 33 -17.15 -12.29 5.19
CA LEU A 33 -15.82 -12.07 4.63
C LEU A 33 -14.80 -13.02 5.25
N ARG A 34 -13.92 -13.57 4.41
CA ARG A 34 -12.78 -14.39 4.82
C ARG A 34 -11.49 -13.59 4.68
N VAL A 35 -10.81 -13.35 5.80
CA VAL A 35 -9.45 -12.78 5.84
C VAL A 35 -8.46 -13.94 5.80
N GLU A 36 -7.55 -13.91 4.83
CA GLU A 36 -6.45 -14.88 4.74
C GLU A 36 -5.19 -14.22 4.18
N LYS A 37 -4.07 -14.32 4.92
CA LYS A 37 -2.74 -13.87 4.49
C LYS A 37 -2.73 -12.41 4.00
N GLY A 38 -3.47 -11.54 4.69
CA GLY A 38 -3.55 -10.13 4.38
C GLY A 38 -4.44 -9.77 3.18
N ALA A 39 -5.25 -10.69 2.67
CA ALA A 39 -6.28 -10.48 1.65
C ALA A 39 -7.68 -10.79 2.19
N VAL A 40 -8.70 -10.15 1.62
CA VAL A 40 -10.11 -10.33 2.01
C VAL A 40 -10.90 -10.90 0.85
N TYR A 41 -11.69 -11.93 1.14
CA TYR A 41 -12.50 -12.64 0.15
C TYR A 41 -13.98 -12.68 0.54
N GLU A 42 -14.85 -12.58 -0.45
CA GLU A 42 -16.28 -12.91 -0.36
C GLU A 42 -16.57 -13.98 -1.41
N ASP A 43 -17.05 -15.16 -1.01
CA ASP A 43 -17.33 -16.29 -1.92
C ASP A 43 -16.18 -16.62 -2.90
N ASN A 44 -14.94 -16.52 -2.41
CA ASN A 44 -13.67 -16.68 -3.17
C ASN A 44 -13.32 -15.55 -4.16
N THR A 45 -14.12 -14.50 -4.22
CA THR A 45 -13.80 -13.26 -4.93
C THR A 45 -12.90 -12.38 -4.05
N LEU A 46 -11.78 -11.88 -4.60
CA LEU A 46 -10.89 -10.96 -3.89
C LEU A 46 -11.56 -9.58 -3.78
N MET A 47 -11.90 -9.18 -2.56
CA MET A 47 -12.58 -7.91 -2.25
C MET A 47 -11.61 -6.79 -1.91
N GLY A 48 -10.39 -7.15 -1.46
CA GLY A 48 -9.33 -6.19 -1.23
C GLY A 48 -8.30 -6.70 -0.23
N SER A 49 -7.64 -5.77 0.44
CA SER A 49 -6.53 -6.05 1.35
C SER A 49 -6.97 -5.97 2.81
N ALA A 50 -6.42 -6.88 3.62
CA ALA A 50 -6.38 -6.78 5.08
C ALA A 50 -5.05 -6.21 5.60
N THR A 51 -4.14 -5.83 4.69
CA THR A 51 -2.80 -5.31 5.02
C THR A 51 -2.78 -3.77 5.03
N ASN A 52 -2.13 -3.17 6.01
CA ASN A 52 -1.93 -1.72 6.06
C ASN A 52 -0.86 -1.24 5.06
N LEU A 53 -0.83 0.07 4.79
CA LEU A 53 0.07 0.67 3.80
C LEU A 53 1.55 0.38 4.09
N LYS A 54 1.98 0.54 5.35
CA LYS A 54 3.37 0.38 5.79
C LYS A 54 3.87 -1.05 5.53
N ASP A 55 3.11 -2.04 5.99
CA ASP A 55 3.50 -3.45 5.85
C ASP A 55 3.42 -3.91 4.39
N GLY A 56 2.53 -3.31 3.59
CA GLY A 56 2.48 -3.48 2.14
C GLY A 56 3.76 -3.01 1.45
N VAL A 57 4.25 -1.81 1.76
CA VAL A 57 5.50 -1.27 1.18
C VAL A 57 6.72 -2.08 1.64
N ILE A 58 6.79 -2.50 2.90
CA ILE A 58 7.86 -3.38 3.41
C ILE A 58 7.84 -4.72 2.67
N SER A 59 6.66 -5.29 2.46
CA SER A 59 6.51 -6.54 1.69
C SER A 59 6.96 -6.38 0.25
N LEU A 60 6.67 -5.23 -0.37
CA LEU A 60 7.11 -4.91 -1.72
C LEU A 60 8.65 -4.79 -1.80
N SER A 61 9.27 -4.09 -0.84
CA SER A 61 10.73 -3.99 -0.72
C SER A 61 11.39 -5.35 -0.69
N ARG A 62 10.90 -6.25 0.17
CA ARG A 62 11.42 -7.62 0.30
C ARG A 62 11.22 -8.45 -0.97
N LYS A 63 10.06 -8.35 -1.63
CA LYS A 63 9.73 -9.14 -2.82
C LYS A 63 10.47 -8.69 -4.08
N LEU A 64 10.67 -7.39 -4.23
CA LEU A 64 11.33 -6.80 -5.40
C LEU A 64 12.83 -6.56 -5.19
N ASN A 65 13.32 -6.76 -3.96
CA ASN A 65 14.69 -6.42 -3.57
C ASN A 65 15.05 -4.96 -3.89
N ILE A 66 14.11 -4.05 -3.60
CA ILE A 66 14.29 -2.60 -3.75
C ILE A 66 14.38 -2.00 -2.34
N PRO A 67 15.36 -1.14 -2.05
CA PRO A 67 15.47 -0.48 -0.75
C PRO A 67 14.22 0.31 -0.38
N LEU A 68 13.91 0.38 0.92
CA LEU A 68 12.70 1.06 1.40
C LEU A 68 12.75 2.57 1.12
N GLU A 69 13.96 3.14 1.17
CA GLU A 69 14.31 4.52 0.83
C GLU A 69 14.10 4.88 -0.66
N ASP A 70 13.96 3.89 -1.54
CA ASP A 70 13.55 4.12 -2.92
C ASP A 70 12.03 3.99 -3.08
N LEU A 71 11.40 3.12 -2.30
CA LEU A 71 9.98 2.79 -2.43
C LEU A 71 9.03 3.78 -1.75
N TRP A 72 9.45 4.52 -0.73
CA TRP A 72 8.56 5.46 -0.01
C TRP A 72 7.93 6.50 -0.94
N ILE A 73 8.61 6.86 -2.03
CA ILE A 73 8.10 7.80 -3.04
C ILE A 73 6.75 7.34 -3.62
N THR A 74 6.57 6.02 -3.77
CA THR A 74 5.36 5.41 -4.34
C THR A 74 4.15 5.54 -3.42
N ALA A 75 4.37 5.65 -2.11
CA ALA A 75 3.32 5.74 -1.10
C ALA A 75 3.16 7.15 -0.50
N SER A 76 3.86 8.16 -1.04
CA SER A 76 3.85 9.54 -0.53
C SER A 76 3.83 10.60 -1.65
N ARG A 77 4.96 10.88 -2.30
CA ARG A 77 5.07 11.91 -3.33
C ARG A 77 4.29 11.56 -4.60
N ALA A 78 4.38 10.32 -5.08
CA ALA A 78 3.66 9.89 -6.27
C ALA A 78 2.13 10.06 -6.16
N PRO A 79 1.46 9.65 -5.06
CA PRO A 79 0.02 9.90 -4.89
C PRO A 79 -0.29 11.40 -4.83
N LEU A 80 0.50 12.19 -4.11
CA LEU A 80 0.33 13.65 -4.02
C LEU A 80 0.36 14.33 -5.40
N GLU A 81 1.38 14.02 -6.21
CA GLU A 81 1.51 14.51 -7.58
C GLU A 81 0.37 14.01 -8.47
N SER A 82 -0.08 12.77 -8.29
CA SER A 82 -1.13 12.17 -9.12
C SER A 82 -2.50 12.84 -8.96
N VAL A 83 -2.78 13.43 -7.79
CA VAL A 83 -4.04 14.14 -7.51
C VAL A 83 -3.92 15.65 -7.73
N GLY A 84 -2.80 16.14 -8.26
CA GLY A 84 -2.58 17.57 -8.55
C GLY A 84 -2.39 18.44 -7.31
N LEU A 85 -2.19 17.86 -6.14
CA LEU A 85 -2.00 18.57 -4.87
C LEU A 85 -0.52 18.85 -4.64
N GLY A 86 0.17 19.50 -5.60
CA GLY A 86 1.57 19.89 -5.50
C GLY A 86 1.85 20.91 -4.38
N ILE A 87 1.61 20.51 -3.14
CA ILE A 87 1.83 21.26 -1.91
C ILE A 87 3.27 21.00 -1.49
N ASP A 88 3.92 22.05 -1.00
CA ASP A 88 5.17 21.98 -0.24
C ASP A 88 4.91 21.34 1.13
N LEU A 89 4.48 20.07 1.12
CA LEU A 89 4.45 19.26 2.33
C LEU A 89 5.91 19.07 2.74
N PRO A 90 6.24 19.15 4.05
CA PRO A 90 7.56 18.79 4.54
C PRO A 90 7.74 17.27 4.37
N LEU A 91 7.99 16.85 3.14
CA LEU A 91 8.56 15.56 2.82
C LEU A 91 9.97 15.60 3.38
N CYS A 92 10.41 14.50 4.00
CA CYS A 92 11.77 14.38 4.47
C CYS A 92 12.71 14.56 3.26
N THR A 93 13.27 15.75 3.09
CA THR A 93 14.26 16.04 2.06
C THR A 93 15.61 15.65 2.62
N VAL A 94 16.26 14.67 2.01
CA VAL A 94 17.68 14.43 2.25
C VAL A 94 18.42 15.68 1.79
N SER A 95 18.97 16.45 2.72
CA SER A 95 19.90 17.52 2.38
C SER A 95 21.25 16.89 2.10
N ASP A 96 21.79 17.06 0.89
CA ASP A 96 23.13 16.60 0.50
C ASP A 96 24.28 17.35 1.22
N SER A 97 23.99 18.03 2.33
CA SER A 97 24.96 18.74 3.16
C SER A 97 25.24 17.95 4.43
N TYR A 98 26.35 17.21 4.41
CA TYR A 98 27.11 16.76 5.58
C TYR A 98 28.42 17.54 5.67
#